data_AF-A0A7W0YAX0-F1
#
_entry.id   AF-A0A7W0YAX0-F1
#
_cell.length_a   1.000
_cell.length_b   1.000
_cell.length_c   1.000
_cell.angle_alpha   90.00
_cell.angle_beta   90.00
_cell.angle_gamma   90.00
#
_symmetry.space_group_name_H-M   'P 1'
#
loop_
_entity.id
_entity.type
_entity.pdbx_description
1 polymer ?
#
loop_
_entity_poly.entity_id
_entity_poly.type
_entity_poly.pdbx_seq_one_letter_code
_entity_poly.pdbx_strand_id
1 'polypeptide(L)'
;MIASLGQDLSQPEYIHVVINPLPVYGLTMGVIGLIIALLQRSRRAQVATLALILLSGLIAWPVVHYGEESYDRVLSMSDDQGQAWLKLHEHRADQLASSFYVLAALAAAAIFAPIKWPKTATALTLVTLLCSFAVLGVGGYIARAGGKIRHREFRNEPAPVVPVEADEH
;
A
#
# COMPACT_ATOMS: atom_id res chain seq x y z
N MET A 1 -4.93 -19.56 23.56
CA MET A 1 -3.82 -18.86 22.89
C MET A 1 -3.58 -19.42 21.48
N ILE A 2 -3.26 -20.71 21.31
CA ILE A 2 -3.08 -21.28 19.95
C ILE A 2 -4.41 -21.36 19.17
N ALA A 3 -5.49 -21.82 19.81
CA ALA A 3 -6.81 -21.89 19.18
C ALA A 3 -7.38 -20.51 18.79
N SER A 4 -7.16 -19.49 19.64
CA SER A 4 -7.58 -18.11 19.36
C SER A 4 -6.78 -17.50 18.20
N LEU A 5 -5.47 -17.78 18.11
CA LEU A 5 -4.64 -17.33 16.98
C LEU A 5 -5.10 -17.94 15.64
N GLY A 6 -5.48 -19.22 15.65
CA GLY A 6 -6.03 -19.87 14.44
C GLY A 6 -7.34 -19.23 13.98
N GLN A 7 -8.19 -18.81 14.92
CA GLN A 7 -9.42 -18.10 14.61
C GLN A 7 -9.17 -16.68 14.07
N ASP A 8 -8.21 -15.94 14.63
CA ASP A 8 -7.85 -14.61 14.14
C ASP A 8 -7.27 -14.65 12.73
N LEU A 9 -6.41 -15.64 12.44
CA LEU A 9 -5.85 -15.84 11.10
C LEU A 9 -6.87 -16.31 10.05
N SER A 10 -8.08 -16.68 10.46
CA SER A 10 -9.19 -16.96 9.54
C SER A 10 -10.08 -15.75 9.26
N GLN A 11 -9.86 -14.61 9.94
CA GLN A 11 -10.64 -13.39 9.77
C GLN A 11 -9.98 -12.44 8.76
N PRO A 12 -10.62 -12.13 7.63
CA PRO A 12 -10.10 -11.20 6.63
C PRO A 12 -9.77 -9.81 7.20
N GLU A 13 -10.61 -9.26 8.09
CA GLU A 13 -10.38 -7.97 8.76
C GLU A 13 -9.09 -7.96 9.59
N TYR A 14 -8.79 -9.08 10.26
CA TYR A 14 -7.57 -9.22 11.04
C TYR A 14 -6.35 -9.27 10.11
N ILE A 15 -6.41 -10.11 9.07
CA ILE A 15 -5.32 -10.21 8.11
C ILE A 15 -5.09 -8.85 7.46
N HIS A 16 -6.13 -8.22 6.92
CA HIS A 16 -6.07 -6.91 6.29
C HIS A 16 -5.36 -5.90 7.21
N VAL A 17 -5.80 -5.73 8.45
CA VAL A 17 -5.18 -4.77 9.38
C VAL A 17 -3.70 -5.08 9.66
N VAL A 18 -3.32 -6.35 9.76
CA VAL A 18 -1.93 -6.75 9.98
C VAL A 18 -1.03 -6.40 8.79
N ILE A 19 -1.51 -6.62 7.56
CA ILE A 19 -0.70 -6.42 6.34
C ILE A 19 -0.85 -5.04 5.71
N ASN A 20 -1.93 -4.31 5.99
CA ASN A 20 -2.24 -2.99 5.41
C ASN A 20 -1.14 -1.92 5.62
N PRO A 21 -0.37 -1.92 6.74
CA PRO A 21 0.75 -1.01 6.86
C PRO A 21 1.93 -1.35 5.95
N LEU A 22 2.07 -2.61 5.49
CA LEU A 22 3.27 -3.09 4.80
C LEU A 22 3.54 -2.40 3.45
N PRO A 23 2.54 -2.09 2.59
CA PRO A 23 2.77 -1.30 1.39
C PRO A 23 3.36 0.08 1.69
N VAL A 24 2.93 0.77 2.75
CA VAL A 24 3.41 2.13 3.07
C VAL A 24 4.71 2.09 3.88
N TYR A 25 4.76 1.30 4.96
CA TYR A 25 5.91 1.24 5.86
C TYR A 25 7.08 0.52 5.19
N GLY A 26 6.83 -0.59 4.52
CA GLY A 26 7.86 -1.30 3.75
C GLY A 26 8.41 -0.45 2.62
N LEU A 27 7.55 0.29 1.90
CA LEU A 27 7.99 1.22 0.86
C LEU A 27 8.82 2.36 1.44
N THR A 28 8.42 2.91 2.59
CA THR A 28 9.18 3.96 3.29
C THR A 28 10.59 3.46 3.64
N MET A 29 10.70 2.26 4.21
CA MET A 29 12.00 1.65 4.52
C MET A 29 12.81 1.36 3.25
N GLY A 30 12.16 0.93 2.17
CA GLY A 30 12.76 0.74 0.85
C GLY A 30 13.34 2.03 0.28
N VAL A 31 12.60 3.14 0.35
CA VAL A 31 13.02 4.47 -0.11
C VAL A 31 14.22 4.98 0.70
N ILE A 32 14.15 4.94 2.03
CA ILE A 32 15.25 5.35 2.90
C ILE A 32 16.50 4.52 2.60
N GLY A 33 16.34 3.20 2.52
CA GLY A 33 17.42 2.29 2.17
C GLY A 33 18.01 2.57 0.78
N LEU A 34 17.18 2.84 -0.22
CA LEU A 34 17.63 3.09 -1.59
C LEU A 34 18.42 4.41 -1.70
N ILE A 35 18.00 5.45 -0.97
CA ILE A 35 18.76 6.71 -0.86
C ILE A 35 20.13 6.43 -0.26
N ILE A 36 20.19 5.71 0.87
CA ILE A 36 21.44 5.34 1.53
C ILE A 36 22.33 4.52 0.58
N ALA A 37 21.75 3.55 -0.14
CA ALA A 37 22.47 2.71 -1.09
C ALA A 37 23.02 3.48 -2.31
N LEU A 38 22.31 4.51 -2.77
CA LEU A 38 22.77 5.44 -3.81
C LEU A 38 23.94 6.29 -3.32
N LEU A 39 23.84 6.85 -2.10
CA LEU A 39 24.92 7.62 -1.48
C LEU A 39 26.19 6.78 -1.27
N GLN A 40 26.03 5.52 -0.85
CA GLN A 40 27.14 4.57 -0.72
C GLN A 40 27.63 4.00 -2.06
N ARG A 41 26.94 4.30 -3.17
CA ARG A 41 27.22 3.75 -4.51
C ARG A 41 27.28 2.20 -4.53
N SER A 42 26.56 1.54 -3.63
CA SER A 42 26.59 0.08 -3.46
C SER A 42 25.48 -0.57 -4.26
N ARG A 43 25.84 -1.24 -5.38
CA ARG A 43 24.85 -1.97 -6.22
C ARG A 43 24.15 -3.08 -5.43
N ARG A 44 24.84 -3.78 -4.53
CA ARG A 44 24.24 -4.83 -3.69
C ARG A 44 23.18 -4.24 -2.77
N ALA A 45 23.46 -3.12 -2.11
CA ALA A 45 22.49 -2.43 -1.26
C ALA A 45 21.31 -1.87 -2.06
N GLN A 46 21.55 -1.36 -3.28
CA GLN A 46 20.48 -0.91 -4.18
C GLN A 46 19.54 -2.07 -4.54
N VAL A 47 20.09 -3.24 -4.89
CA VAL A 47 19.26 -4.41 -5.21
C VAL A 47 18.44 -4.87 -3.99
N ALA A 48 19.03 -4.91 -2.80
CA ALA A 48 18.30 -5.30 -1.58
C ALA A 48 17.13 -4.35 -1.27
N THR A 49 17.33 -3.04 -1.47
CA THR A 49 16.31 -2.02 -1.16
C THR A 49 15.26 -1.90 -2.28
N LEU A 50 15.65 -2.08 -3.55
CA LEU A 50 14.71 -2.26 -4.66
C LEU A 50 13.85 -3.52 -4.48
N ALA A 51 14.40 -4.61 -3.93
CA ALA A 51 13.63 -5.81 -3.63
C ALA A 51 12.59 -5.55 -2.54
N LEU A 52 12.92 -4.73 -1.54
CA LEU A 52 11.94 -4.31 -0.53
C LEU A 52 10.81 -3.46 -1.15
N ILE A 53 11.13 -2.52 -2.03
CA ILE A 53 10.15 -1.71 -2.78
C ILE A 53 9.25 -2.63 -3.64
N LEU A 54 9.84 -3.60 -4.34
CA LEU A 54 9.12 -4.60 -5.12
C LEU A 54 8.13 -5.38 -4.25
N LEU A 55 8.59 -5.93 -3.12
CA LEU A 55 7.74 -6.68 -2.19
C LEU A 55 6.61 -5.82 -1.62
N SER A 56 6.90 -4.58 -1.21
CA SER A 56 5.88 -3.65 -0.73
C SER A 56 4.81 -3.34 -1.78
N GLY A 57 5.20 -3.21 -3.05
CA GLY A 57 4.25 -3.05 -4.15
C GLY A 57 3.38 -4.29 -4.38
N LEU A 58 3.96 -5.50 -4.31
CA LEU A 58 3.23 -6.75 -4.47
C LEU A 58 2.25 -7.03 -3.33
N ILE A 59 2.58 -6.63 -2.09
CA ILE A 59 1.70 -6.79 -0.92
C ILE A 59 0.44 -5.92 -1.02
N ALA A 60 0.37 -4.94 -1.93
CA ALA A 60 -0.88 -4.22 -2.18
C ALA A 60 -2.03 -5.17 -2.62
N TRP A 61 -1.72 -6.24 -3.35
CA TRP A 61 -2.73 -7.23 -3.77
C TRP A 61 -3.44 -7.93 -2.61
N PRO A 62 -2.73 -8.64 -1.71
CA PRO A 62 -3.41 -9.27 -0.59
C PRO A 62 -4.08 -8.23 0.33
N VAL A 63 -3.53 -7.02 0.46
CA VAL A 63 -4.18 -5.95 1.25
C VAL A 63 -5.55 -5.60 0.69
N VAL A 64 -5.66 -5.36 -0.63
CA VAL A 64 -6.95 -5.06 -1.28
C VAL A 64 -7.90 -6.24 -1.15
N HIS A 65 -7.43 -7.45 -1.46
CA HIS A 65 -8.25 -8.67 -1.41
C HIS A 65 -8.89 -8.90 -0.02
N TYR A 66 -8.10 -8.87 1.05
CA TYR A 66 -8.66 -9.03 2.40
C TYR A 66 -9.47 -7.80 2.86
N GLY A 67 -9.22 -6.63 2.26
CA GLY A 67 -10.02 -5.42 2.45
C GLY A 67 -11.45 -5.65 1.95
N GLU A 68 -11.59 -6.07 0.70
CA GLU A 68 -12.88 -6.43 0.06
C GLU A 68 -13.61 -7.52 0.87
N GLU A 69 -12.94 -8.62 1.23
CA GLU A 69 -13.55 -9.72 2.00
C GLU A 69 -14.01 -9.32 3.42
N SER A 70 -13.45 -8.24 3.96
CA SER A 70 -13.79 -7.71 5.29
C SER A 70 -14.84 -6.60 5.26
N TYR A 71 -15.14 -6.06 4.07
CA TYR A 71 -15.87 -4.80 3.91
C TYR A 71 -17.20 -4.77 4.65
N ASP A 72 -18.11 -5.72 4.36
CA ASP A 72 -19.45 -5.75 4.93
C ASP A 72 -19.45 -5.89 6.46
N ARG A 73 -18.50 -6.67 6.99
CA ARG A 73 -18.33 -6.82 8.45
C ARG A 73 -17.85 -5.52 9.08
N VAL A 74 -16.85 -4.87 8.49
CA VAL A 74 -16.33 -3.59 9.00
C VAL A 74 -17.40 -2.50 8.87
N LEU A 75 -18.16 -2.47 7.77
CA LEU A 75 -19.25 -1.53 7.50
C LEU A 75 -20.37 -1.65 8.54
N SER A 76 -20.91 -2.85 8.73
CA SER A 76 -22.03 -3.12 9.67
C SER A 76 -21.71 -2.80 11.13
N MET A 77 -20.44 -2.87 11.51
CA MET A 77 -19.98 -2.55 12.85
C MET A 77 -19.59 -1.07 13.02
N SER A 78 -19.54 -0.26 11.95
CA SER A 78 -19.07 1.14 11.97
C SER A 78 -20.22 2.13 12.20
N ASP A 79 -19.91 3.27 12.80
CA ASP A 79 -20.86 4.39 12.90
C ASP A 79 -21.07 5.08 11.55
N ASP A 80 -22.12 5.88 11.41
CA ASP A 80 -22.51 6.52 10.13
C ASP A 80 -21.35 7.25 9.44
N GLN A 81 -20.57 8.02 10.21
CA GLN A 81 -19.39 8.70 9.67
C GLN A 81 -18.26 7.73 9.31
N GLY A 82 -18.04 6.68 10.11
CA GLY A 82 -17.05 5.63 9.85
C GLY A 82 -17.36 4.85 8.58
N GLN A 83 -18.65 4.59 8.30
CA GLN A 83 -19.09 4.00 7.04
C GLN A 83 -18.74 4.89 5.83
N ALA A 84 -18.96 6.21 5.95
CA ALA A 84 -18.56 7.16 4.90
C ALA A 84 -17.04 7.17 4.67
N TRP A 85 -16.24 7.12 5.74
CA TRP A 85 -14.78 7.02 5.63
C TRP A 85 -14.31 5.68 5.06
N LEU A 86 -15.00 4.58 5.36
CA LEU A 86 -14.72 3.25 4.81
C LEU A 86 -14.96 3.23 3.29
N LYS A 87 -16.13 3.70 2.84
CA LYS A 87 -16.44 3.86 1.40
C LYS A 87 -15.41 4.70 0.67
N LEU A 88 -14.94 5.79 1.29
CA LEU A 88 -13.92 6.64 0.69
C LEU A 88 -12.54 5.95 0.64
N HIS A 89 -12.21 5.15 1.66
CA HIS A 89 -10.96 4.39 1.69
C HIS A 89 -10.94 3.33 0.59
N GLU A 90 -12.01 2.56 0.46
CA GLU A 90 -12.24 1.59 -0.62
C GLU A 90 -12.16 2.26 -1.99
N HIS A 91 -12.97 3.29 -2.24
CA HIS A 91 -12.97 4.00 -3.52
C HIS A 91 -11.58 4.52 -3.94
N ARG A 92 -10.79 5.01 -2.98
CA ARG A 92 -9.40 5.43 -3.24
C ARG A 92 -8.49 4.24 -3.51
N ALA A 93 -8.68 3.13 -2.82
CA ALA A 93 -7.93 1.91 -3.06
C ALA A 93 -8.20 1.39 -4.48
N ASP A 94 -9.46 1.34 -4.91
CA ASP A 94 -9.82 0.86 -6.26
C ASP A 94 -9.17 1.71 -7.36
N GLN A 95 -9.22 3.04 -7.22
CA GLN A 95 -8.63 3.94 -8.20
C GLN A 95 -7.10 3.89 -8.24
N LEU A 96 -6.45 3.70 -7.09
CA LEU A 96 -5.04 4.05 -6.93
C LEU A 96 -4.13 2.90 -6.49
N ALA A 97 -4.66 1.76 -6.01
CA ALA A 97 -3.84 0.61 -5.61
C ALA A 97 -3.00 0.07 -6.78
N SER A 98 -3.48 0.22 -8.02
CA SER A 98 -2.74 -0.16 -9.23
C SER A 98 -1.38 0.55 -9.36
N SER A 99 -1.22 1.73 -8.76
CA SER A 99 0.06 2.45 -8.73
C SER A 99 1.19 1.67 -8.03
N PHE A 100 0.85 0.84 -7.03
CA PHE A 100 1.81 -0.03 -6.35
C PHE A 100 2.33 -1.13 -7.28
N TYR A 101 1.50 -1.66 -8.18
CA TYR A 101 1.93 -2.66 -9.17
C TYR A 101 2.81 -2.06 -10.26
N VAL A 102 2.51 -0.83 -10.70
CA VAL A 102 3.39 -0.08 -11.61
C VAL A 102 4.75 0.14 -10.96
N LEU A 103 4.78 0.52 -9.68
CA LEU A 103 6.02 0.67 -8.93
C LEU A 103 6.78 -0.65 -8.77
N ALA A 104 6.07 -1.75 -8.49
CA ALA A 104 6.65 -3.09 -8.42
C ALA A 104 7.33 -3.48 -9.75
N ALA A 105 6.65 -3.24 -10.87
CA ALA A 105 7.21 -3.48 -12.20
C ALA A 105 8.48 -2.64 -12.47
N LEU A 106 8.47 -1.35 -12.08
CA LEU A 106 9.65 -0.49 -12.18
C LEU A 106 10.81 -0.98 -11.30
N ALA A 107 10.54 -1.39 -10.06
CA ALA A 107 11.55 -1.94 -9.16
C ALA A 107 12.14 -3.24 -9.71
N ALA A 108 11.31 -4.14 -10.25
CA ALA A 108 11.76 -5.35 -10.94
C ALA A 108 12.64 -4.99 -12.16
N ALA A 109 12.23 -4.01 -12.98
CA ALA A 109 13.04 -3.54 -14.10
C ALA A 109 14.40 -2.98 -13.63
N ALA A 110 14.44 -2.20 -12.55
CA ALA A 110 15.68 -1.64 -11.99
C ALA A 110 16.64 -2.73 -11.45
N ILE A 111 16.09 -3.86 -10.97
CA ILE A 111 16.87 -5.03 -10.54
C ILE A 111 17.41 -5.79 -11.76
N PHE A 112 16.53 -6.20 -12.68
CA PHE A 112 16.83 -7.20 -13.69
C PHE A 112 17.35 -6.63 -15.02
N ALA A 113 16.86 -5.49 -15.50
CA ALA A 113 17.28 -4.94 -16.79
C ALA A 113 18.79 -4.62 -16.85
N PRO A 114 19.44 -4.12 -15.78
CA PRO A 114 20.88 -3.85 -15.81
C PRO A 114 21.77 -5.10 -15.89
N ILE A 115 21.24 -6.31 -15.71
CA ILE A 115 21.98 -7.56 -15.92
C ILE A 115 22.39 -7.66 -17.39
N LYS A 116 21.48 -7.32 -18.31
CA LYS A 116 21.73 -7.32 -19.75
C LYS A 116 22.20 -5.96 -20.28
N TRP A 117 21.71 -4.87 -19.68
CA TRP A 117 21.99 -3.50 -20.13
C TRP A 117 22.52 -2.63 -18.99
N PRO A 118 23.80 -2.76 -18.58
CA PRO A 118 24.33 -2.09 -17.38
C PRO A 118 24.15 -0.58 -17.34
N LYS A 119 24.11 0.09 -18.51
CA LYS A 119 23.91 1.54 -18.63
C LYS A 119 22.54 2.02 -18.11
N THR A 120 21.54 1.14 -18.02
CA THR A 120 20.19 1.51 -17.54
C THR A 120 20.10 1.58 -16.01
N ALA A 121 21.09 1.06 -15.28
CA ALA A 121 21.09 0.94 -13.83
C ALA A 121 20.71 2.24 -13.12
N THR A 122 21.46 3.31 -13.35
CA THR A 122 21.26 4.58 -12.65
C THR A 122 19.92 5.21 -13.00
N ALA A 123 19.56 5.21 -14.29
CA ALA A 123 18.30 5.80 -14.75
C ALA A 123 17.08 5.09 -14.13
N LEU A 124 17.04 3.75 -14.20
CA LEU A 124 15.93 2.97 -13.63
C LEU A 124 15.84 3.10 -12.12
N THR A 125 16.98 3.10 -11.41
CA THR A 125 16.99 3.29 -9.96
C THR A 125 16.46 4.68 -9.56
N LEU A 126 16.87 5.74 -10.26
CA LEU A 126 16.41 7.11 -9.97
C LEU A 126 14.93 7.31 -10.31
N VAL A 127 14.47 6.78 -11.44
CA VAL A 127 13.04 6.79 -11.80
C VAL A 127 12.22 6.03 -10.77
N THR A 128 12.66 4.84 -10.36
CA THR A 128 11.98 4.05 -9.32
C THR A 128 11.92 4.82 -8.00
N LEU A 129 13.00 5.49 -7.60
CA LEU A 129 13.03 6.32 -6.39
C LEU A 129 12.01 7.47 -6.46
N LEU A 130 11.98 8.21 -7.57
CA LEU A 130 11.04 9.32 -7.76
C LEU A 130 9.58 8.82 -7.73
N CYS A 131 9.28 7.74 -8.47
CA CYS A 131 7.95 7.13 -8.46
C CYS A 131 7.58 6.59 -7.07
N SER A 132 8.54 6.08 -6.29
CA SER A 132 8.30 5.60 -4.92
C SER A 132 7.79 6.71 -4.01
N PHE A 133 8.31 7.95 -4.13
CA PHE A 133 7.77 9.09 -3.38
C PHE A 133 6.34 9.43 -3.77
N ALA A 134 6.01 9.38 -5.06
CA ALA A 134 4.64 9.59 -5.53
C ALA A 134 3.69 8.52 -4.99
N VAL A 135 4.09 7.24 -5.04
CA VAL A 135 3.29 6.12 -4.52
C VAL A 135 3.18 6.16 -2.99
N LEU A 136 4.20 6.64 -2.27
CA LEU A 136 4.07 6.92 -0.83
C LEU A 136 2.99 7.97 -0.55
N GLY A 137 2.92 9.03 -1.34
CA GLY A 137 1.86 10.03 -1.27
C GLY A 137 0.47 9.43 -1.51
N VAL A 138 0.35 8.57 -2.53
CA VAL A 138 -0.87 7.82 -2.82
C VAL A 138 -1.27 6.91 -1.65
N GLY A 139 -0.34 6.11 -1.14
CA GLY A 139 -0.58 5.22 0.01
C GLY A 139 -1.01 5.99 1.25
N GLY A 140 -0.36 7.13 1.54
CA GLY A 140 -0.78 8.03 2.61
C GLY A 140 -2.17 8.64 2.40
N TYR A 141 -2.53 8.98 1.16
CA TYR A 141 -3.85 9.50 0.81
C TYR A 141 -4.96 8.46 1.01
N ILE A 142 -4.71 7.20 0.62
CA ILE A 142 -5.61 6.07 0.87
C ILE A 142 -5.73 5.81 2.39
N ALA A 143 -4.59 5.70 3.09
CA ALA A 143 -4.52 5.40 4.51
C ALA A 143 -5.13 6.50 5.40
N ARG A 144 -5.08 7.78 4.97
CA ARG A 144 -5.72 8.89 5.68
C ARG A 144 -7.24 8.70 5.82
N ALA A 145 -7.90 8.09 4.82
CA ALA A 145 -9.31 7.73 4.94
C ALA A 145 -9.48 6.52 5.88
N GLY A 146 -8.63 5.48 5.70
CA GLY A 146 -8.64 4.27 6.51
C GLY A 146 -8.50 4.53 8.01
N GLY A 147 -7.61 5.44 8.41
CA GLY A 147 -7.45 5.82 9.82
C GLY A 147 -8.73 6.35 10.45
N LYS A 148 -9.59 7.05 9.70
CA LYS A 148 -10.82 7.66 10.23
C LYS A 148 -12.00 6.68 10.36
N ILE A 149 -11.86 5.44 9.88
CA ILE A 149 -12.91 4.43 9.99
C ILE A 149 -13.22 4.16 11.47
N ARG A 150 -12.18 3.88 12.27
CA ARG A 150 -12.32 3.55 13.71
C ARG A 150 -11.69 4.56 14.68
N HIS A 151 -10.91 5.52 14.19
CA HIS A 151 -10.34 6.59 15.03
C HIS A 151 -11.13 7.88 14.87
N ARG A 152 -12.10 8.10 15.76
CA ARG A 152 -12.95 9.31 15.77
C ARG A 152 -12.12 10.57 16.00
N GLU A 153 -11.02 10.45 16.75
CA GLU A 153 -10.04 11.50 17.03
C GLU A 153 -9.35 12.05 15.76
N PHE A 154 -9.42 11.35 14.62
CA PHE A 154 -8.86 11.82 13.35
C PHE A 154 -9.88 12.56 12.46
N ARG A 155 -11.16 12.63 12.87
CA ARG A 155 -12.26 13.21 12.10
C ARG A 155 -12.39 14.72 12.37
N ASN A 156 -11.38 15.48 11.95
CA ASN A 156 -11.36 16.94 12.08
C ASN A 156 -12.11 17.68 10.94
N GLU A 157 -12.77 16.93 10.08
CA GLU A 157 -13.51 17.43 8.90
C GLU A 157 -14.82 16.65 8.74
N PRO A 158 -15.83 17.22 8.07
CA PRO A 158 -17.11 16.54 7.85
C PRO A 158 -16.94 15.19 7.15
N ALA A 159 -17.89 14.28 7.38
CA ALA A 159 -17.90 12.99 6.70
C ALA A 159 -17.98 13.19 5.17
N PRO A 160 -17.21 12.42 4.40
CA PRO A 160 -17.18 12.57 2.95
C PRO A 160 -18.49 12.10 2.32
N VAL A 161 -18.92 12.81 1.27
CA VAL A 161 -19.97 12.33 0.38
C VAL A 161 -19.26 11.54 -0.72
N VAL A 162 -19.28 10.22 -0.62
CA VAL A 162 -18.79 9.34 -1.69
C VAL A 162 -19.90 9.24 -2.73
N PRO A 163 -19.63 9.49 -4.03
CA PRO A 163 -20.61 9.22 -5.08
C PRO A 163 -21.07 7.77 -4.96
N VAL A 164 -22.37 7.55 -4.90
CA VAL A 164 -22.93 6.20 -4.99
C VAL A 164 -22.63 5.73 -6.41
N GLU A 165 -21.72 4.76 -6.56
CA GLU A 165 -21.65 3.99 -7.80
C GLU A 165 -23.03 3.36 -7.99
N ALA A 166 -23.68 3.69 -9.10
CA ALA A 166 -24.96 3.10 -9.45
C ALA A 166 -24.75 1.59 -9.52
N ASP A 167 -25.55 0.85 -8.76
CA ASP A 167 -25.56 -0.62 -8.72
C ASP A 167 -25.32 -1.21 -10.12
N GLU A 168 -24.13 -1.74 -10.38
CA GLU A 168 -23.95 -2.71 -11.46
C GLU A 168 -24.38 -4.07 -10.91
N HIS A 169 -25.64 -4.40 -11.22
CA HIS A 169 -26.28 -5.69 -11.03
C HIS A 169 -25.57 -6.84 -11.77
#